data_AF-A0ABD5IQR9-F1
#
_entry.id   AF-A0ABD5IQR9-F1
#
_cell.length_a   1.000
_cell.length_b   1.000
_cell.length_c   1.000
_cell.angle_alpha   90.00
_cell.angle_beta   90.00
_cell.angle_gamma   90.00
#
_symmetry.space_group_name_H-M   'P 1'
#
loop_
_entity.id
_entity.type
_entity.pdbx_description
1 polymer ?
#
loop_
_entity_poly.entity_id
_entity_poly.type
_entity_poly.pdbx_seq_one_letter_code
_entity_poly.pdbx_strand_id
1 'polypeptide(L)'
;MAWYYGTYICGHEGRVNIIGPEKDREWKKEREFSKMCPDCYKVYLQKQREEEARRAMELAKEMELPPLKGTEKQVAWAEKIRQNLITWFDKLTERDIEYFPREHEGYKEIHKLTLDDIKVVKHFILEKRTSATYFIDNRYDDIYSFIAREYKEALKTDEEKAEEDLLLEIKKESTVFPDERNTNAVVEITVLTNRVTAKFEKNEEFRKVVKSLGYTWEGSAWEKKISETTGSAEDRAAELGNKLLNAGFPICIFDEEIRRKAIEGDFEPECHRWIFRRKNTKKFAIKWEGWNDTLYKRAKSLPGARWDSGSILVDVAHYEVVTEFAELYGFKFTETAQKLIEQYKKETNGVEVVSPIKVEEKFEKDGLKEILESEATILDDLKD
;
A
#
# COMPACT_ATOMS: atom_id res chain seq x y z
N MET A 1 14.67 47.55 -37.61
CA MET A 1 15.75 46.74 -37.00
C MET A 1 17.06 47.22 -37.59
N ALA A 2 18.03 47.61 -36.76
CA ALA A 2 19.30 48.13 -37.24
C ALA A 2 20.42 47.15 -36.83
N TRP A 3 21.11 46.62 -37.84
CA TRP A 3 22.32 45.84 -37.65
C TRP A 3 23.51 46.80 -37.56
N TYR A 4 24.28 46.67 -36.50
CA TYR A 4 25.49 47.45 -36.29
C TYR A 4 26.70 46.55 -36.44
N TYR A 5 27.68 47.00 -37.21
CA TYR A 5 28.95 46.33 -37.44
C TYR A 5 30.04 46.99 -36.59
N GLY A 6 31.01 46.19 -36.16
CA GLY A 6 32.12 46.64 -35.35
C GLY A 6 33.10 45.49 -35.05
N THR A 7 34.20 45.84 -34.40
CA THR A 7 35.24 44.91 -33.99
C THR A 7 35.16 44.70 -32.49
N TYR A 8 35.03 43.45 -32.07
CA TYR A 8 35.06 43.07 -30.65
C TYR A 8 36.46 43.29 -30.06
N ILE A 9 36.57 43.38 -28.73
CA ILE A 9 37.87 43.57 -28.04
C ILE A 9 38.89 42.47 -28.33
N CYS A 10 38.43 41.28 -28.74
CA CYS A 10 39.28 40.17 -29.15
C CYS A 10 39.80 40.29 -30.59
N GLY A 11 39.55 41.40 -31.30
CA GLY A 11 40.04 41.68 -32.65
C GLY A 11 39.19 41.10 -33.79
N HIS A 12 38.11 40.39 -33.50
CA HIS A 12 37.21 39.81 -34.50
C HIS A 12 36.10 40.78 -34.90
N GLU A 13 35.83 40.89 -36.19
CA GLU A 13 34.67 41.62 -36.70
C GLU A 13 33.37 40.87 -36.44
N GLY A 14 32.28 41.61 -36.25
CA GLY A 14 30.95 41.01 -36.17
C GLY A 14 29.83 42.03 -36.27
N ARG A 15 28.61 41.52 -36.09
CA ARG A 15 27.39 42.32 -36.15
C ARG A 15 26.46 42.02 -34.99
N VAL A 16 25.83 43.06 -34.46
CA VAL A 16 24.80 42.95 -33.43
C VAL A 16 23.51 43.63 -33.90
N ASN A 17 22.37 43.00 -33.62
CA ASN A 17 21.07 43.62 -33.81
C ASN A 17 20.70 44.39 -32.53
N ILE A 18 20.58 45.71 -32.63
CA ILE A 18 20.23 46.55 -31.48
C ILE A 18 18.78 47.00 -31.61
N ILE A 19 17.97 46.60 -30.64
CA ILE A 19 16.56 46.94 -30.53
C ILE A 19 16.36 47.96 -29.39
N GLY A 20 15.55 48.98 -29.65
CA GLY A 20 15.18 50.00 -28.67
C GLY A 20 15.33 51.44 -29.16
N PRO A 21 15.17 52.42 -28.24
CA PRO A 21 15.24 53.85 -28.53
C PRO A 21 16.56 54.23 -29.18
N GLU A 22 16.51 55.14 -30.16
CA GLU A 22 17.67 55.55 -30.95
C GLU A 22 18.80 56.13 -30.10
N LYS A 23 18.44 56.94 -29.08
CA LYS A 23 19.37 57.53 -28.11
C LYS A 23 20.25 56.51 -27.37
N ASP A 24 19.84 55.25 -27.25
CA ASP A 24 20.60 54.22 -26.54
C ASP A 24 21.45 53.36 -27.49
N ARG A 25 21.28 53.50 -28.82
CA ARG A 25 21.84 52.55 -29.79
C ARG A 25 23.36 52.63 -29.88
N GLU A 26 23.92 53.83 -29.82
CA GLU A 26 25.37 54.05 -29.89
C GLU A 26 26.06 53.49 -28.64
N TRP A 27 25.57 53.83 -27.44
CA TRP A 27 26.06 53.24 -26.19
C TRP A 27 25.92 51.71 -26.16
N LYS A 28 24.80 51.14 -26.62
CA LYS A 28 24.61 49.68 -26.72
C LYS A 28 25.59 49.04 -27.69
N LYS A 29 25.90 49.71 -28.80
CA LYS A 29 26.89 49.27 -29.79
C LYS A 29 28.28 49.22 -29.16
N GLU A 30 28.71 50.33 -28.55
CA GLU A 30 30.02 50.42 -27.88
C GLU A 30 30.15 49.39 -26.75
N ARG A 31 29.11 49.23 -25.92
CA ARG A 31 29.09 48.25 -24.84
C ARG A 31 29.13 46.80 -25.33
N GLU A 32 28.57 46.50 -26.51
CA GLU A 32 28.61 45.15 -27.06
C GLU A 32 29.97 44.82 -27.65
N PHE A 33 30.55 45.73 -28.45
CA PHE A 33 31.86 45.54 -29.05
C PHE A 33 33.03 45.71 -28.06
N SER A 34 32.79 46.26 -26.87
CA SER A 34 33.78 46.23 -25.77
C SER A 34 33.94 44.85 -25.12
N LYS A 35 33.08 43.87 -25.45
CA LYS A 35 33.17 42.48 -25.00
C LYS A 35 34.01 41.63 -25.95
N MET A 36 34.35 40.42 -25.53
CA MET A 36 34.81 39.38 -26.46
C MET A 36 33.68 38.98 -27.42
N CYS A 37 34.01 38.59 -28.65
CA CYS A 37 33.01 38.05 -29.56
C CYS A 37 32.43 36.73 -29.01
N PRO A 38 31.23 36.31 -29.44
CA PRO A 38 30.57 35.12 -28.91
C PRO A 38 31.42 33.84 -28.95
N ASP A 39 32.21 33.65 -30.00
CA ASP A 39 33.03 32.43 -30.15
C ASP A 39 34.28 32.45 -29.27
N CYS A 40 34.97 33.59 -29.18
CA CYS A 40 36.06 33.76 -28.22
C CYS A 40 35.56 33.64 -26.78
N TYR A 41 34.36 34.15 -26.48
CA TYR A 41 33.76 34.04 -25.15
C TYR A 41 33.40 32.59 -24.80
N LYS A 42 32.91 31.79 -25.75
CA LYS A 42 32.69 30.34 -25.54
C LYS A 42 33.98 29.62 -25.19
N VAL A 43 35.07 29.89 -25.92
CA VAL A 43 36.39 29.28 -25.65
C VAL A 43 36.92 29.73 -24.29
N TYR A 44 36.79 31.02 -23.95
CA TYR A 44 37.16 31.55 -22.63
C TYR A 44 36.38 30.84 -21.50
N LEU A 45 35.05 30.73 -21.63
CA LEU A 45 34.22 30.03 -20.66
C LEU A 45 34.58 28.55 -20.53
N GLN A 46 34.91 27.88 -21.64
CA GLN A 46 35.34 26.50 -21.60
C GLN A 46 36.66 26.34 -20.82
N LYS A 47 37.66 27.18 -21.11
CA LYS A 47 38.93 27.17 -20.36
C LYS A 47 38.73 27.45 -18.87
N GLN A 48 37.88 28.42 -18.53
CA GLN A 48 37.56 28.71 -17.12
C GLN A 48 36.90 27.51 -16.43
N ARG A 49 35.95 26.84 -17.09
CA ARG A 49 35.31 25.63 -16.55
C ARG A 49 36.29 24.48 -16.36
N GLU A 50 37.20 24.27 -17.32
CA GLU A 50 38.25 23.25 -17.24
C GLU A 50 39.22 23.53 -16.08
N GLU A 51 39.61 24.80 -15.90
CA GLU A 51 40.50 25.22 -14.81
C GLU A 51 39.83 25.11 -13.44
N GLU A 52 38.56 25.53 -13.31
CA GLU A 52 37.77 25.36 -12.09
C GLU A 52 37.57 23.88 -11.75
N ALA A 53 37.25 23.05 -12.74
CA ALA A 53 37.10 21.61 -12.53
C ALA A 53 38.42 20.97 -12.08
N ARG A 54 39.55 21.34 -12.69
CA ARG A 54 40.87 20.88 -12.28
C ARG A 54 41.17 21.27 -10.84
N ARG A 55 40.96 22.55 -10.47
CA ARG A 55 41.14 23.03 -9.09
C ARG A 55 40.24 22.30 -8.11
N ALA A 56 38.98 22.06 -8.47
CA ALA A 56 38.05 21.32 -7.61
C ALA A 56 38.50 19.87 -7.37
N MET A 57 39.06 19.21 -8.40
CA MET A 57 39.64 17.87 -8.28
C MET A 57 40.93 17.86 -7.45
N GLU A 58 41.78 18.88 -7.58
CA GLU A 58 43.00 19.03 -6.78
C GLU A 58 42.64 19.20 -5.30
N LEU A 59 41.73 20.13 -4.98
CA LEU A 59 41.21 20.33 -3.61
C LEU A 59 40.58 19.05 -3.04
N ALA A 60 39.81 18.32 -3.86
CA ALA A 60 39.23 17.05 -3.43
C ALA A 60 40.31 16.01 -3.05
N LYS A 61 41.43 15.98 -3.78
CA LYS A 61 42.58 15.12 -3.46
C LYS A 61 43.32 15.59 -2.20
N GLU A 62 43.53 16.89 -2.06
CA GLU A 62 44.16 17.49 -0.87
C GLU A 62 43.35 17.23 0.40
N MET A 63 42.03 17.25 0.29
CA MET A 63 41.09 16.90 1.36
C MET A 63 40.85 15.39 1.51
N GLU A 64 41.55 14.55 0.74
CA GLU A 64 41.43 13.09 0.74
C GLU A 64 39.99 12.58 0.54
N LEU A 65 39.18 13.31 -0.23
CA LEU A 65 37.78 12.96 -0.44
C LEU A 65 37.66 11.74 -1.36
N PRO A 66 36.70 10.84 -1.09
CA PRO A 66 36.41 9.72 -1.98
C PRO A 66 36.12 10.20 -3.43
N PRO A 67 36.60 9.46 -4.44
CA PRO A 67 36.37 9.82 -5.84
C PRO A 67 34.89 9.65 -6.21
N LEU A 68 34.37 10.60 -6.99
CA LEU A 68 32.99 10.54 -7.47
C LEU A 68 32.82 9.55 -8.64
N LYS A 69 31.70 8.82 -8.63
CA LYS A 69 31.30 7.86 -9.67
C LYS A 69 30.38 8.54 -10.68
N GLY A 70 30.72 8.49 -11.96
CA GLY A 70 29.93 9.07 -13.06
C GLY A 70 30.76 9.22 -14.33
N THR A 71 30.19 9.85 -15.36
CA THR A 71 30.95 10.22 -16.57
C THR A 71 31.96 11.32 -16.25
N GLU A 72 33.05 11.44 -17.03
CA GLU A 72 34.09 12.47 -16.81
C GLU A 72 33.50 13.89 -16.70
N LYS A 73 32.55 14.24 -17.57
CA LYS A 73 31.87 15.53 -17.55
C LYS A 73 31.01 15.72 -16.30
N GLN A 74 30.32 14.67 -15.85
CA GLN A 74 29.53 14.72 -14.62
C GLN A 74 30.44 14.87 -13.40
N VAL A 75 31.51 14.08 -13.31
CA VAL A 75 32.48 14.15 -12.20
C VAL A 75 33.09 15.55 -12.14
N ALA A 76 33.60 16.08 -13.25
CA ALA A 76 34.19 17.41 -13.30
C ALA A 76 33.24 18.52 -12.81
N TRP A 77 31.95 18.45 -13.17
CA TRP A 77 30.96 19.42 -12.72
C TRP A 77 30.51 19.19 -11.28
N ALA A 78 30.31 17.94 -10.88
CA ALA A 78 29.91 17.56 -9.53
C ALA A 78 30.97 17.95 -8.49
N GLU A 79 32.26 17.84 -8.82
CA GLU A 79 33.34 18.30 -7.94
C GLU A 79 33.25 19.79 -7.65
N LYS A 80 32.95 20.61 -8.66
CA LYS A 80 32.72 22.05 -8.43
C LYS A 80 31.55 22.29 -7.48
N ILE A 81 30.45 21.56 -7.64
CA ILE A 81 29.28 21.67 -6.76
C ILE A 81 29.64 21.22 -5.34
N ARG A 82 30.36 20.11 -5.20
CA ARG A 82 30.85 19.58 -3.91
C ARG A 82 31.74 20.59 -3.18
N GLN A 83 32.67 21.25 -3.89
CA GLN A 83 33.52 22.29 -3.31
C GLN A 83 32.75 23.53 -2.86
N ASN A 84 31.74 23.94 -3.64
CA ASN A 84 30.84 25.02 -3.22
C ASN A 84 30.05 24.65 -1.97
N LEU A 85 29.56 23.42 -1.89
CA LEU A 85 28.85 22.89 -0.72
C LEU A 85 29.76 22.88 0.53
N ILE A 86 31.00 22.39 0.39
CA ILE A 86 32.01 22.45 1.46
C ILE A 86 32.18 23.88 1.96
N THR A 87 32.35 24.82 1.03
CA THR A 87 32.50 26.25 1.34
C THR A 87 31.28 26.81 2.07
N TRP A 88 30.07 26.37 1.73
CA TRP A 88 28.85 26.78 2.44
C TRP A 88 28.82 26.22 3.86
N PHE A 89 29.16 24.94 4.05
CA PHE A 89 29.26 24.35 5.39
C PHE A 89 30.30 25.05 6.25
N ASP A 90 31.46 25.40 5.69
CA ASP A 90 32.53 26.07 6.43
C ASP A 90 32.21 27.52 6.80
N LYS A 91 31.21 28.12 6.15
CA LYS A 91 30.72 29.46 6.47
C LYS A 91 29.59 29.46 7.49
N LEU A 92 28.98 28.31 7.81
CA LEU A 92 27.92 28.23 8.80
C LEU A 92 28.46 28.54 10.20
N THR A 93 27.76 29.42 10.89
CA THR A 93 28.03 29.77 12.29
C THR A 93 26.90 29.30 13.19
N GLU A 94 27.13 29.30 14.51
CA GLU A 94 26.09 29.02 15.51
C GLU A 94 24.88 29.95 15.36
N ARG A 95 25.12 31.21 14.98
CA ARG A 95 24.06 32.18 14.72
C ARG A 95 23.19 31.77 13.52
N ASP A 96 23.79 31.27 12.45
CA ASP A 96 23.01 30.84 11.27
C ASP A 96 22.11 29.63 11.56
N ILE A 97 22.46 28.85 12.59
CA ILE A 97 21.69 27.70 13.09
C ILE A 97 20.58 28.16 14.04
N GLU A 98 20.89 29.09 14.95
CA GLU A 98 19.92 29.65 15.91
C GLU A 98 18.79 30.42 15.21
N TYR A 99 19.12 31.20 14.16
CA TYR A 99 18.16 32.03 13.42
C TYR A 99 17.61 31.36 12.17
N PHE A 100 17.56 30.03 12.18
CA PHE A 100 17.10 29.25 11.04
C PHE A 100 15.68 29.66 10.57
N PRO A 101 15.43 29.81 9.26
CA PRO A 101 14.12 30.23 8.73
C PRO A 101 13.00 29.24 9.06
N ARG A 102 11.98 29.68 9.80
CA ARG A 102 10.87 28.84 10.23
C ARG A 102 9.99 28.34 9.07
N GLU A 103 10.06 29.02 7.94
CA GLU A 103 9.30 28.71 6.72
C GLU A 103 9.89 27.54 5.92
N HIS A 104 11.11 27.08 6.23
CA HIS A 104 11.74 25.98 5.51
C HIS A 104 11.08 24.64 5.85
N GLU A 105 10.88 23.82 4.82
CA GLU A 105 10.11 22.56 4.89
C GLU A 105 10.66 21.56 5.93
N GLY A 106 11.97 21.57 6.18
CA GLY A 106 12.64 20.73 7.19
C GLY A 106 12.91 21.38 8.56
N TYR A 107 12.35 22.56 8.86
CA TYR A 107 12.67 23.32 10.09
C TYR A 107 12.48 22.51 11.37
N LYS A 108 11.35 21.78 11.49
CA LYS A 108 10.97 21.07 12.73
C LYS A 108 12.00 20.01 13.12
N GLU A 109 12.67 19.46 12.12
CA GLU A 109 13.67 18.42 12.22
C GLU A 109 15.04 18.98 12.57
N ILE A 110 15.45 20.08 11.92
CA ILE A 110 16.85 20.54 11.98
C ILE A 110 17.13 21.71 12.92
N HIS A 111 16.11 22.44 13.40
CA HIS A 111 16.31 23.56 14.35
C HIS A 111 16.89 23.14 15.71
N LYS A 112 16.94 21.84 16.00
CA LYS A 112 17.50 21.27 17.24
C LYS A 112 18.96 20.87 17.10
N LEU A 113 19.49 20.87 15.87
CA LEU A 113 20.85 20.42 15.61
C LEU A 113 21.84 21.50 16.10
N THR A 114 22.94 21.03 16.67
CA THR A 114 24.07 21.86 17.03
C THR A 114 25.01 22.04 15.84
N LEU A 115 25.98 22.97 15.97
CA LEU A 115 27.03 23.12 14.97
C LEU A 115 27.87 21.83 14.82
N ASP A 116 28.07 21.09 15.91
CA ASP A 116 28.82 19.83 15.87
C ASP A 116 28.03 18.72 15.16
N ASP A 117 26.71 18.65 15.37
CA ASP A 117 25.85 17.75 14.59
C ASP A 117 25.96 18.05 13.08
N ILE A 118 25.94 19.34 12.70
CA ILE A 118 26.09 19.77 11.30
C ILE A 118 27.45 19.41 10.73
N LYS A 119 28.53 19.45 11.53
CA LYS A 119 29.84 18.95 11.09
C LYS A 119 29.79 17.44 10.83
N VAL A 120 29.12 16.66 11.69
CA VAL A 120 28.91 15.22 11.46
C VAL A 120 28.14 14.99 10.17
N VAL A 121 27.07 15.74 9.91
CA VAL A 121 26.33 15.67 8.64
C VAL A 121 27.21 16.01 7.43
N LYS A 122 28.03 17.07 7.52
CA LYS A 122 29.00 17.43 6.47
C LYS A 122 29.94 16.27 6.18
N HIS A 123 30.58 15.71 7.21
CA HIS A 123 31.49 14.58 7.06
C HIS A 123 30.80 13.36 6.44
N PHE A 124 29.59 13.03 6.91
CA PHE A 124 28.80 11.93 6.37
C PHE A 124 28.52 12.11 4.87
N ILE A 125 28.08 13.30 4.44
CA ILE A 125 27.83 13.60 3.02
C ILE A 125 29.10 13.38 2.19
N LEU A 126 30.22 13.94 2.63
CA LEU A 126 31.49 13.89 1.90
C LEU A 126 32.06 12.47 1.79
N GLU A 127 31.86 11.64 2.82
CA GLU A 127 32.35 10.27 2.85
C GLU A 127 31.42 9.30 2.09
N LYS A 128 30.11 9.37 2.33
CA LYS A 128 29.15 8.36 1.86
C LYS A 128 28.51 8.69 0.51
N ARG A 129 28.35 9.97 0.16
CA ARG A 129 27.71 10.37 -1.11
C ARG A 129 28.74 10.46 -2.23
N THR A 130 29.06 9.29 -2.81
CA THR A 130 30.11 9.16 -3.85
C THR A 130 29.58 9.19 -5.29
N SER A 131 28.29 9.43 -5.53
CA SER A 131 27.75 9.57 -6.89
C SER A 131 27.86 11.01 -7.39
N ALA A 132 28.37 11.22 -8.61
CA ALA A 132 28.36 12.54 -9.24
C ALA A 132 26.92 13.05 -9.47
N THR A 133 25.96 12.16 -9.73
CA THR A 133 24.55 12.54 -9.94
C THR A 133 23.93 13.13 -8.67
N TYR A 134 24.32 12.66 -7.48
CA TYR A 134 23.80 13.19 -6.22
C TYR A 134 24.04 14.70 -6.10
N PHE A 135 25.25 15.18 -6.37
CA PHE A 135 25.54 16.62 -6.30
C PHE A 135 24.88 17.40 -7.44
N ILE A 136 24.80 16.80 -8.64
CA ILE A 136 24.18 17.44 -9.80
C ILE A 136 22.68 17.60 -9.61
N ASP A 137 21.97 16.56 -9.16
CA ASP A 137 20.53 16.57 -9.01
C ASP A 137 20.08 17.56 -7.93
N ASN A 138 20.89 17.72 -6.87
CA ASN A 138 20.65 18.64 -5.76
C ASN A 138 21.37 20.00 -5.91
N ARG A 139 21.80 20.38 -7.13
CA ARG A 139 22.63 21.58 -7.39
C ARG A 139 21.98 22.93 -7.07
N TYR A 140 20.66 22.98 -6.96
CA TYR A 140 19.89 24.19 -6.66
C TYR A 140 19.39 24.22 -5.22
N ASP A 141 19.68 23.17 -4.45
CA ASP A 141 19.32 23.09 -3.06
C ASP A 141 20.17 24.06 -2.24
N ASP A 142 19.55 24.65 -1.22
CA ASP A 142 20.29 25.34 -0.18
C ASP A 142 20.94 24.35 0.80
N ILE A 143 21.84 24.86 1.64
CA ILE A 143 22.55 24.04 2.61
C ILE A 143 21.63 23.34 3.61
N TYR A 144 20.49 23.94 3.93
CA TYR A 144 19.55 23.40 4.91
C TYR A 144 18.77 22.22 4.35
N SER A 145 18.48 22.23 3.05
CA SER A 145 17.92 21.10 2.31
C SER A 145 18.87 19.90 2.31
N PHE A 146 20.19 20.13 2.16
CA PHE A 146 21.20 19.07 2.32
C PHE A 146 21.21 18.51 3.75
N ILE A 147 21.16 19.36 4.77
CA ILE A 147 21.15 18.92 6.18
C ILE A 147 19.88 18.13 6.47
N ALA A 148 18.69 18.65 6.14
CA ALA A 148 17.40 18.01 6.38
C ALA A 148 17.30 16.62 5.74
N ARG A 149 17.93 16.42 4.58
CA ARG A 149 17.95 15.14 3.88
C ARG A 149 18.82 14.10 4.55
N GLU A 150 19.95 14.52 5.11
CA GLU A 150 21.04 13.62 5.48
C GLU A 150 21.20 13.45 6.99
N TYR A 151 20.67 14.38 7.81
CA TYR A 151 20.94 14.40 9.25
C TYR A 151 20.48 13.12 9.96
N LYS A 152 19.33 12.54 9.60
CA LYS A 152 18.81 11.33 10.26
C LYS A 152 19.79 10.18 10.14
N GLU A 153 20.30 9.97 8.93
CA GLU A 153 21.24 8.88 8.65
C GLU A 153 22.62 9.18 9.25
N ALA A 154 23.07 10.44 9.15
CA ALA A 154 24.37 10.87 9.65
C ALA A 154 24.48 10.81 11.18
N LEU A 155 23.40 11.10 11.90
CA LEU A 155 23.36 11.19 13.35
C LEU A 155 22.77 9.94 14.02
N LYS A 156 22.58 8.85 13.28
CA LYS A 156 22.20 7.55 13.87
C LYS A 156 23.20 7.20 14.97
N THR A 157 22.70 6.95 16.17
CA THR A 157 23.52 6.48 17.28
C THR A 157 24.07 5.09 16.98
N ASP A 158 25.14 4.70 17.65
CA ASP A 158 25.67 3.34 17.51
C ASP A 158 24.66 2.29 18.01
N GLU A 159 23.79 2.64 18.95
CA GLU A 159 22.65 1.82 19.37
C GLU A 159 21.62 1.66 18.24
N GLU A 160 21.22 2.74 17.56
CA GLU A 160 20.28 2.68 16.44
C GLU A 160 20.84 1.87 15.27
N LYS A 161 22.14 2.01 14.97
CA LYS A 161 22.81 1.19 13.95
C LYS A 161 22.85 -0.27 14.35
N ALA A 162 23.20 -0.56 15.60
CA ALA A 162 23.20 -1.93 16.12
C ALA A 162 21.80 -2.55 16.10
N GLU A 163 20.75 -1.77 16.38
CA GLU A 163 19.36 -2.23 16.29
C GLU A 163 18.94 -2.52 14.83
N GLU A 164 19.35 -1.68 13.87
CA GLU A 164 19.11 -1.94 12.44
C GLU A 164 19.85 -3.19 11.95
N ASP A 165 21.11 -3.36 12.35
CA ASP A 165 21.91 -4.55 12.02
C ASP A 165 21.29 -5.81 12.64
N LEU A 166 20.89 -5.75 13.91
CA LEU A 166 20.18 -6.83 14.59
C LEU A 166 18.84 -7.15 13.89
N LEU A 167 18.08 -6.13 13.48
CA LEU A 167 16.83 -6.33 12.75
C LEU A 167 17.05 -7.00 11.39
N LEU A 168 18.16 -6.69 10.70
CA LEU A 168 18.55 -7.35 9.45
C LEU A 168 18.91 -8.82 9.68
N GLU A 169 19.62 -9.13 10.77
CA GLU A 169 19.92 -10.51 11.17
C GLU A 169 18.64 -11.29 11.49
N ILE A 170 17.74 -10.73 12.31
CA ILE A 170 16.44 -11.33 12.63
C ILE A 170 15.62 -11.56 11.36
N LYS A 171 15.58 -10.57 10.45
CA LYS A 171 14.90 -10.72 9.14
C LYS A 171 15.48 -11.85 8.33
N LYS A 172 16.80 -11.99 8.30
CA LYS A 172 17.50 -13.05 7.56
C LYS A 172 17.17 -14.43 8.12
N GLU A 173 17.15 -14.58 9.44
CA GLU A 173 16.75 -15.82 10.12
C GLU A 173 15.26 -16.14 9.94
N SER A 174 14.42 -15.10 9.87
CA SER A 174 12.97 -15.21 9.72
C SER A 174 12.50 -15.33 8.26
N THR A 175 13.41 -15.30 7.30
CA THR A 175 13.11 -15.39 5.87
C THR A 175 13.22 -16.83 5.39
N VAL A 176 12.20 -17.29 4.68
CA VAL A 176 12.17 -18.61 4.05
C VAL A 176 11.98 -18.49 2.54
N PHE A 177 12.75 -19.28 1.80
CA PHE A 177 12.74 -19.31 0.34
C PHE A 177 12.09 -20.61 -0.14
N PRO A 178 11.16 -20.56 -1.11
CA PRO A 178 10.70 -21.76 -1.80
C PRO A 178 11.77 -22.27 -2.77
N ASP A 179 11.81 -23.59 -2.97
CA ASP A 179 12.76 -24.23 -3.91
C ASP A 179 12.58 -23.70 -5.34
N GLU A 180 11.33 -23.64 -5.80
CA GLU A 180 10.95 -23.01 -7.06
C GLU A 180 10.56 -21.55 -6.81
N ARG A 181 11.50 -20.63 -7.04
CA ARG A 181 11.28 -19.18 -6.83
C ARG A 181 11.31 -18.39 -8.13
N ASN A 182 10.36 -17.46 -8.22
CA ASN A 182 10.24 -16.53 -9.35
C ASN A 182 10.99 -15.21 -9.10
N THR A 183 11.42 -14.95 -7.86
CA THR A 183 12.11 -13.73 -7.45
C THR A 183 12.99 -13.98 -6.23
N ASN A 184 13.99 -13.11 -6.03
CA ASN A 184 14.79 -13.05 -4.80
C ASN A 184 14.30 -11.98 -3.83
N ALA A 185 13.37 -11.11 -4.26
CA ALA A 185 12.75 -10.14 -3.37
C ALA A 185 11.83 -10.85 -2.38
N VAL A 186 11.84 -10.42 -1.12
CA VAL A 186 11.12 -11.05 -0.02
C VAL A 186 9.83 -10.30 0.28
N VAL A 187 8.73 -11.02 0.45
CA VAL A 187 7.47 -10.45 0.96
C VAL A 187 7.55 -10.36 2.48
N GLU A 188 7.46 -9.14 3.03
CA GLU A 188 7.40 -8.94 4.47
C GLU A 188 5.96 -9.07 4.96
N ILE A 189 5.69 -10.05 5.81
CA ILE A 189 4.38 -10.28 6.41
C ILE A 189 4.44 -9.84 7.88
N THR A 190 3.60 -8.87 8.25
CA THR A 190 3.49 -8.39 9.64
C THR A 190 2.15 -8.81 10.20
N VAL A 191 2.18 -9.38 11.41
CA VAL A 191 0.99 -9.90 12.10
C VAL A 191 0.71 -9.05 13.32
N LEU A 192 -0.50 -8.50 13.38
CA LEU A 192 -1.04 -7.82 14.55
C LEU A 192 -2.41 -8.42 14.86
N THR A 193 -2.87 -8.30 16.10
CA THR A 193 -4.12 -8.94 16.56
C THR A 193 -5.35 -8.57 15.71
N ASN A 194 -5.38 -7.36 15.15
CA ASN A 194 -6.52 -6.87 14.35
C ASN A 194 -6.25 -6.78 12.84
N ARG A 195 -5.03 -7.08 12.37
CA ARG A 195 -4.68 -7.03 10.94
C ARG A 195 -3.46 -7.87 10.60
N VAL A 196 -3.45 -8.39 9.38
CA VAL A 196 -2.25 -8.95 8.74
C VAL A 196 -1.89 -8.06 7.56
N THR A 197 -0.61 -7.71 7.42
CA THR A 197 -0.12 -6.93 6.29
C THR A 197 0.93 -7.68 5.50
N ALA A 198 0.98 -7.41 4.20
CA ALA A 198 1.96 -7.95 3.26
C ALA A 198 2.57 -6.79 2.46
N LYS A 199 3.88 -6.59 2.60
CA LYS A 199 4.62 -5.55 1.89
C LYS A 199 5.54 -6.19 0.86
N PHE A 200 5.41 -5.71 -0.37
CA PHE A 200 6.22 -6.16 -1.50
C PHE A 200 6.30 -5.08 -2.58
N GLU A 201 7.27 -5.21 -3.48
CA GLU A 201 7.35 -4.37 -4.67
C GLU A 201 6.13 -4.58 -5.59
N LYS A 202 5.95 -3.68 -6.57
CA LYS A 202 4.83 -3.78 -7.51
C LYS A 202 5.00 -5.02 -8.41
N ASN A 203 4.23 -6.07 -8.12
CA ASN A 203 4.26 -7.33 -8.85
C ASN A 203 2.82 -7.87 -9.04
N GLU A 204 2.45 -8.21 -10.28
CA GLU A 204 1.07 -8.63 -10.61
C GLU A 204 0.73 -10.06 -10.16
N GLU A 205 1.68 -10.98 -10.14
CA GLU A 205 1.44 -12.35 -9.62
C GLU A 205 1.23 -12.33 -8.10
N PHE A 206 2.09 -11.59 -7.38
CA PHE A 206 1.89 -11.30 -5.96
C PHE A 206 0.51 -10.68 -5.71
N ARG A 207 0.14 -9.68 -6.52
CA ARG A 207 -1.14 -8.98 -6.42
C ARG A 207 -2.34 -9.91 -6.60
N LYS A 208 -2.26 -10.87 -7.53
CA LYS A 208 -3.32 -11.88 -7.72
C LYS A 208 -3.49 -12.74 -6.47
N VAL A 209 -2.39 -13.20 -5.87
CA VAL A 209 -2.42 -14.02 -4.65
C VAL A 209 -3.09 -13.26 -3.51
N VAL A 210 -2.59 -12.08 -3.15
CA VAL A 210 -3.15 -11.32 -2.01
C VAL A 210 -4.61 -10.90 -2.22
N LYS A 211 -4.99 -10.53 -3.45
CA LYS A 211 -6.39 -10.21 -3.78
C LYS A 211 -7.31 -11.43 -3.67
N SER A 212 -6.84 -12.61 -4.07
CA SER A 212 -7.63 -13.84 -3.96
C SER A 212 -7.96 -14.19 -2.50
N LEU A 213 -7.12 -13.73 -1.57
CA LEU A 213 -7.31 -13.87 -0.12
C LEU A 213 -8.02 -12.66 0.50
N GLY A 214 -8.56 -11.74 -0.31
CA GLY A 214 -9.33 -10.60 0.16
C GLY A 214 -8.51 -9.48 0.83
N TYR A 215 -7.20 -9.40 0.59
CA TYR A 215 -6.39 -8.26 1.04
C TYR A 215 -6.67 -7.03 0.17
N THR A 216 -6.62 -5.84 0.79
CA THR A 216 -6.79 -4.54 0.12
C THR A 216 -5.55 -3.66 0.25
N TRP A 217 -5.35 -2.73 -0.67
CA TRP A 217 -4.20 -1.82 -0.62
C TRP A 217 -4.50 -0.60 0.28
N GLU A 218 -3.70 -0.39 1.32
CA GLU A 218 -3.85 0.70 2.31
C GLU A 218 -2.71 1.73 2.19
N GLY A 219 -2.26 2.02 0.96
CA GLY A 219 -1.29 3.08 0.65
C GLY A 219 0.18 2.66 0.71
N SER A 220 0.58 1.82 1.65
CA SER A 220 1.97 1.36 1.82
C SER A 220 2.15 -0.16 1.83
N ALA A 221 1.09 -0.91 2.10
CA ALA A 221 1.07 -2.37 2.13
C ALA A 221 -0.32 -2.90 1.78
N TRP A 222 -0.38 -4.20 1.46
CA TRP A 222 -1.64 -4.94 1.41
C TRP A 222 -2.07 -5.32 2.82
N GLU A 223 -3.32 -5.09 3.18
CA GLU A 223 -3.86 -5.34 4.52
C GLU A 223 -5.09 -6.25 4.44
N LYS A 224 -5.20 -7.18 5.40
CA LYS A 224 -6.43 -7.89 5.73
C LYS A 224 -6.80 -7.61 7.17
N LYS A 225 -8.04 -7.16 7.38
CA LYS A 225 -8.59 -6.92 8.72
C LYS A 225 -9.02 -8.23 9.37
N ILE A 226 -8.65 -8.37 10.63
CA ILE A 226 -8.98 -9.55 11.44
C ILE A 226 -10.25 -9.27 12.23
N SER A 227 -11.16 -10.22 12.17
CA SER A 227 -12.51 -10.18 12.73
C SER A 227 -12.97 -11.62 12.96
N GLU A 228 -14.06 -11.79 13.70
CA GLU A 228 -14.72 -13.08 13.89
C GLU A 228 -14.90 -13.85 12.56
N THR A 229 -15.33 -13.16 11.51
CA THR A 229 -15.62 -13.80 10.21
C THR A 229 -14.38 -14.09 9.36
N THR A 230 -13.23 -13.51 9.73
CA THR A 230 -11.95 -13.70 9.04
C THR A 230 -10.97 -14.54 9.86
N GLY A 231 -11.39 -15.10 11.00
CA GLY A 231 -10.58 -15.99 11.85
C GLY A 231 -9.44 -15.28 12.59
N SER A 232 -8.40 -16.03 12.97
CA SER A 232 -7.24 -15.52 13.72
C SER A 232 -6.23 -14.81 12.82
N ALA A 233 -5.42 -13.92 13.40
CA ALA A 233 -4.35 -13.25 12.64
C ALA A 233 -3.26 -14.24 12.21
N GLU A 234 -3.00 -15.22 13.08
CA GLU A 234 -2.03 -16.29 12.94
C GLU A 234 -2.39 -17.18 11.74
N ASP A 235 -3.63 -17.66 11.65
CA ASP A 235 -4.07 -18.49 10.53
C ASP A 235 -4.09 -17.71 9.21
N ARG A 236 -4.53 -16.43 9.23
CA ARG A 236 -4.52 -15.60 8.01
C ARG A 236 -3.11 -15.29 7.51
N ALA A 237 -2.16 -15.12 8.41
CA ALA A 237 -0.75 -14.93 8.07
C ALA A 237 -0.11 -16.23 7.55
N ALA A 238 -0.38 -17.36 8.20
CA ALA A 238 0.09 -18.67 7.75
C ALA A 238 -0.49 -19.06 6.38
N GLU A 239 -1.79 -18.83 6.17
CA GLU A 239 -2.48 -19.06 4.90
C GLU A 239 -1.91 -18.19 3.77
N LEU A 240 -1.69 -16.91 4.04
CA LEU A 240 -1.04 -16.01 3.10
C LEU A 240 0.38 -16.48 2.77
N GLY A 241 1.19 -16.77 3.80
CA GLY A 241 2.56 -17.22 3.64
C GLY A 241 2.65 -18.50 2.80
N ASN A 242 1.78 -19.48 3.08
CA ASN A 242 1.71 -20.73 2.33
C ASN A 242 1.36 -20.50 0.85
N LYS A 243 0.36 -19.66 0.56
CA LYS A 243 -0.02 -19.34 -0.83
C LYS A 243 1.08 -18.62 -1.59
N LEU A 244 1.82 -17.74 -0.91
CA LEU A 244 2.95 -17.02 -1.50
C LEU A 244 4.15 -17.93 -1.77
N LEU A 245 4.51 -18.81 -0.83
CA LEU A 245 5.56 -19.81 -1.00
C LEU A 245 5.25 -20.73 -2.19
N ASN A 246 4.03 -21.25 -2.28
CA ASN A 246 3.59 -22.08 -3.41
C ASN A 246 3.52 -21.31 -4.75
N ALA A 247 3.45 -19.98 -4.71
CA ALA A 247 3.53 -19.11 -5.89
C ALA A 247 4.98 -18.67 -6.22
N GLY A 248 5.97 -19.18 -5.49
CA GLY A 248 7.39 -18.92 -5.72
C GLY A 248 7.91 -17.60 -5.16
N PHE A 249 7.22 -17.04 -4.15
CA PHE A 249 7.66 -15.84 -3.44
C PHE A 249 8.33 -16.21 -2.11
N PRO A 250 9.58 -15.76 -1.87
CA PRO A 250 10.17 -15.79 -0.54
C PRO A 250 9.34 -14.93 0.43
N ILE A 251 9.21 -15.37 1.68
CA ILE A 251 8.46 -14.65 2.71
C ILE A 251 9.30 -14.44 3.97
N CYS A 252 9.02 -13.36 4.70
CA CYS A 252 9.57 -13.11 6.03
C CYS A 252 8.42 -12.95 7.03
N ILE A 253 8.35 -13.85 8.01
CA ILE A 253 7.42 -13.81 9.16
C ILE A 253 8.28 -13.98 10.40
N PHE A 254 8.27 -13.00 11.32
CA PHE A 254 9.10 -13.05 12.53
C PHE A 254 8.70 -14.15 13.50
N ASP A 255 7.39 -14.34 13.70
CA ASP A 255 6.87 -15.39 14.56
C ASP A 255 7.19 -16.78 13.97
N GLU A 256 7.95 -17.57 14.72
CA GLU A 256 8.44 -18.89 14.29
C GLU A 256 7.31 -19.90 14.11
N GLU A 257 6.30 -19.88 14.97
CA GLU A 257 5.17 -20.81 14.87
C GLU A 257 4.29 -20.49 13.66
N ILE A 258 3.99 -19.20 13.42
CA ILE A 258 3.24 -18.79 12.22
C ILE A 258 4.03 -19.16 10.96
N ARG A 259 5.36 -18.96 10.96
CA ARG A 259 6.23 -19.33 9.85
C ARG A 259 6.23 -20.83 9.60
N ARG A 260 6.33 -21.66 10.65
CA ARG A 260 6.20 -23.13 10.56
C ARG A 260 4.86 -23.52 9.95
N LYS A 261 3.75 -22.97 10.46
CA LYS A 261 2.40 -23.23 9.95
C LYS A 261 2.26 -22.85 8.47
N ALA A 262 2.86 -21.76 8.04
CA ALA A 262 2.88 -21.36 6.63
C ALA A 262 3.59 -22.39 5.73
N ILE A 263 4.70 -22.97 6.21
CA ILE A 263 5.47 -23.97 5.48
C ILE A 263 4.72 -25.31 5.43
N GLU A 264 4.23 -25.77 6.58
CA GLU A 264 3.61 -27.09 6.74
C GLU A 264 2.15 -27.14 6.26
N GLY A 265 1.51 -25.98 6.08
CA GLY A 265 0.08 -25.92 5.78
C GLY A 265 -0.81 -26.14 6.99
N ASP A 266 -0.27 -25.98 8.20
CA ASP A 266 -0.94 -26.24 9.49
C ASP A 266 -1.70 -25.00 9.99
N PHE A 267 -2.71 -24.58 9.24
CA PHE A 267 -3.57 -23.45 9.58
C PHE A 267 -5.03 -23.76 9.25
N GLU A 268 -5.96 -23.13 9.97
CA GLU A 268 -7.38 -23.23 9.64
C GLU A 268 -7.71 -22.30 8.46
N PRO A 269 -8.16 -22.80 7.29
CA PRO A 269 -8.50 -21.94 6.15
C PRO A 269 -9.61 -20.94 6.45
N GLU A 270 -9.65 -19.82 5.73
CA GLU A 270 -10.67 -18.80 5.95
C GLU A 270 -12.07 -19.36 5.68
N CYS A 271 -12.99 -19.16 6.63
CA CYS A 271 -14.37 -19.56 6.44
C CYS A 271 -15.11 -18.49 5.62
N HIS A 272 -15.64 -18.87 4.46
CA HIS A 272 -16.42 -17.99 3.60
C HIS A 272 -17.93 -18.25 3.68
N ARG A 273 -18.38 -19.09 4.63
CA ARG A 273 -19.76 -19.56 4.78
C ARG A 273 -20.22 -19.33 6.22
N TRP A 274 -21.08 -18.33 6.40
CA TRP A 274 -21.45 -17.85 7.73
C TRP A 274 -22.96 -17.79 7.93
N ILE A 275 -23.38 -18.10 9.16
CA ILE A 275 -24.75 -17.97 9.63
C ILE A 275 -24.78 -16.87 10.69
N PHE A 276 -25.40 -15.76 10.33
CA PHE A 276 -25.51 -14.57 11.17
C PHE A 276 -26.87 -14.51 11.87
N ARG A 277 -26.96 -13.77 12.97
CA ARG A 277 -28.24 -13.25 13.46
C ARG A 277 -28.68 -12.06 12.62
N ARG A 278 -29.90 -12.11 12.07
CA ARG A 278 -30.50 -10.94 11.42
C ARG A 278 -30.92 -9.93 12.51
N LYS A 279 -30.37 -8.71 12.43
CA LYS A 279 -30.58 -7.63 13.42
C LYS A 279 -32.06 -7.46 13.76
N ASN A 280 -32.36 -7.34 15.05
CA ASN A 280 -33.70 -7.11 15.61
C ASN A 280 -34.76 -8.15 15.19
N THR A 281 -34.35 -9.35 14.82
CA THR A 281 -35.27 -10.45 14.51
C THR A 281 -34.83 -11.75 15.19
N LYS A 282 -35.74 -12.73 15.22
CA LYS A 282 -35.46 -14.12 15.63
C LYS A 282 -35.06 -14.99 14.42
N LYS A 283 -34.38 -14.43 13.43
CA LYS A 283 -34.02 -15.14 12.19
C LYS A 283 -32.51 -15.24 12.01
N PHE A 284 -32.07 -16.37 11.50
CA PHE A 284 -30.75 -16.53 10.92
C PHE A 284 -30.68 -15.90 9.54
N ALA A 285 -29.49 -15.45 9.15
CA ALA A 285 -29.13 -15.06 7.80
C ALA A 285 -27.94 -15.91 7.35
N ILE A 286 -28.22 -16.89 6.49
CA ILE A 286 -27.24 -17.81 5.92
C ILE A 286 -26.62 -17.13 4.69
N LYS A 287 -25.30 -16.92 4.71
CA LYS A 287 -24.56 -16.18 3.69
C LYS A 287 -23.28 -16.91 3.30
N TRP A 288 -22.93 -16.85 2.02
CA TRP A 288 -21.67 -17.37 1.50
C TRP A 288 -21.09 -16.41 0.45
N GLU A 289 -19.80 -16.55 0.17
CA GLU A 289 -19.12 -15.80 -0.88
C GLU A 289 -19.33 -16.41 -2.28
N GLY A 290 -19.46 -15.55 -3.28
CA GLY A 290 -19.58 -15.94 -4.68
C GLY A 290 -20.93 -16.56 -5.06
N TRP A 291 -21.03 -16.96 -6.33
CA TRP A 291 -22.22 -17.59 -6.88
C TRP A 291 -22.15 -19.12 -6.71
N ASN A 292 -23.20 -19.71 -6.15
CA ASN A 292 -23.31 -21.16 -5.97
C ASN A 292 -24.78 -21.60 -6.02
N ASP A 293 -25.25 -22.01 -7.19
CA ASP A 293 -26.66 -22.40 -7.42
C ASP A 293 -27.06 -23.66 -6.63
N THR A 294 -26.17 -24.63 -6.50
CA THR A 294 -26.41 -25.85 -5.71
C THR A 294 -26.64 -25.49 -4.24
N LEU A 295 -25.76 -24.68 -3.66
CA LEU A 295 -25.87 -24.26 -2.28
C LEU A 295 -27.10 -23.39 -2.04
N TYR A 296 -27.41 -22.51 -2.99
CA TYR A 296 -28.65 -21.73 -2.96
C TYR A 296 -29.89 -22.63 -2.89
N LYS A 297 -30.02 -23.62 -3.79
CA LYS A 297 -31.16 -24.55 -3.81
C LYS A 297 -31.28 -25.33 -2.50
N ARG A 298 -30.15 -25.81 -1.96
CA ARG A 298 -30.11 -26.53 -0.67
C ARG A 298 -30.51 -25.65 0.51
N ALA A 299 -29.98 -24.44 0.59
CA ALA A 299 -30.37 -23.48 1.63
C ALA A 299 -31.86 -23.09 1.51
N LYS A 300 -32.37 -22.99 0.27
CA LYS A 300 -33.76 -22.64 -0.01
C LYS A 300 -34.75 -23.74 0.36
N SER A 301 -34.31 -25.00 0.46
CA SER A 301 -35.13 -26.11 0.95
C SER A 301 -35.26 -26.18 2.48
N LEU A 302 -34.55 -25.34 3.23
CA LEU A 302 -34.69 -25.29 4.69
C LEU A 302 -36.13 -24.86 5.09
N PRO A 303 -36.66 -25.34 6.22
CA PRO A 303 -38.00 -24.99 6.67
C PRO A 303 -38.18 -23.48 6.83
N GLY A 304 -39.22 -22.92 6.20
CA GLY A 304 -39.51 -21.48 6.27
C GLY A 304 -38.49 -20.57 5.57
N ALA A 305 -37.58 -21.12 4.77
CA ALA A 305 -36.50 -20.37 4.13
C ALA A 305 -37.00 -19.33 3.12
N ARG A 306 -36.59 -18.08 3.30
CA ARG A 306 -36.87 -16.97 2.36
C ARG A 306 -35.60 -16.25 1.94
N TRP A 307 -35.53 -15.86 0.68
CA TRP A 307 -34.41 -15.02 0.22
C TRP A 307 -34.68 -13.58 0.64
N ASP A 308 -33.69 -12.93 1.23
CA ASP A 308 -33.73 -11.50 1.54
C ASP A 308 -32.32 -10.92 1.46
N SER A 309 -32.16 -9.87 0.65
CA SER A 309 -30.99 -8.99 0.64
C SER A 309 -29.64 -9.72 0.61
N GLY A 310 -29.50 -10.73 -0.26
CA GLY A 310 -28.24 -11.48 -0.43
C GLY A 310 -28.00 -12.58 0.61
N SER A 311 -29.05 -13.03 1.31
CA SER A 311 -28.98 -14.11 2.29
C SER A 311 -30.25 -14.96 2.29
N ILE A 312 -30.14 -16.20 2.75
CA ILE A 312 -31.30 -17.04 3.06
C ILE A 312 -31.66 -16.83 4.53
N LEU A 313 -32.87 -16.37 4.79
CA LEU A 313 -33.41 -16.20 6.13
C LEU A 313 -34.19 -17.43 6.55
N VAL A 314 -33.90 -17.91 7.76
CA VAL A 314 -34.58 -19.04 8.40
C VAL A 314 -34.91 -18.64 9.84
N ASP A 315 -36.08 -19.01 10.34
CA ASP A 315 -36.46 -18.72 11.71
C ASP A 315 -35.64 -19.54 12.71
N VAL A 316 -35.32 -18.96 13.88
CA VAL A 316 -34.56 -19.66 14.95
C VAL A 316 -35.27 -20.92 15.42
N ALA A 317 -36.59 -21.00 15.26
CA ALA A 317 -37.35 -22.21 15.56
C ALA A 317 -36.85 -23.47 14.83
N HIS A 318 -36.11 -23.31 13.73
CA HIS A 318 -35.53 -24.40 12.95
C HIS A 318 -34.03 -24.59 13.22
N TYR A 319 -33.51 -24.15 14.38
CA TYR A 319 -32.06 -24.16 14.67
C TYR A 319 -31.40 -25.54 14.52
N GLU A 320 -32.10 -26.63 14.82
CA GLU A 320 -31.56 -28.00 14.72
C GLU A 320 -31.19 -28.34 13.28
N VAL A 321 -32.15 -28.21 12.35
CA VAL A 321 -31.93 -28.42 10.92
C VAL A 321 -30.90 -27.43 10.35
N VAL A 322 -30.87 -26.19 10.84
CA VAL A 322 -29.86 -25.20 10.44
C VAL A 322 -28.46 -25.57 10.95
N THR A 323 -28.36 -26.24 12.09
CA THR A 323 -27.08 -26.72 12.66
C THR A 323 -26.56 -27.90 11.86
N GLU A 324 -27.40 -28.89 11.54
CA GLU A 324 -27.07 -29.99 10.63
C GLU A 324 -26.65 -29.47 9.24
N PHE A 325 -27.37 -28.46 8.72
CA PHE A 325 -27.00 -27.79 7.47
C PHE A 325 -25.61 -27.14 7.56
N ALA A 326 -25.30 -26.51 8.69
CA ALA A 326 -24.01 -25.87 8.89
C ALA A 326 -22.87 -26.88 8.90
N GLU A 327 -23.04 -28.00 9.60
CA GLU A 327 -22.06 -29.09 9.64
C GLU A 327 -21.87 -29.73 8.26
N LEU A 328 -22.96 -30.03 7.56
CA LEU A 328 -22.93 -30.70 6.26
C LEU A 328 -22.27 -29.87 5.15
N TYR A 329 -22.44 -28.54 5.19
CA TYR A 329 -21.95 -27.63 4.16
C TYR A 329 -20.80 -26.72 4.63
N GLY A 330 -20.26 -26.95 5.82
CA GLY A 330 -19.13 -26.21 6.37
C GLY A 330 -19.42 -24.73 6.62
N PHE A 331 -20.58 -24.42 7.19
CA PHE A 331 -20.87 -23.07 7.70
C PHE A 331 -20.45 -22.95 9.16
N LYS A 332 -20.06 -21.74 9.55
CA LYS A 332 -19.88 -21.35 10.95
C LYS A 332 -20.98 -20.40 11.38
N PHE A 333 -21.42 -20.51 12.64
CA PHE A 333 -22.28 -19.52 13.27
C PHE A 333 -21.44 -18.40 13.85
N THR A 334 -21.92 -17.17 13.74
CA THR A 334 -21.37 -16.09 14.57
C THR A 334 -21.80 -16.26 16.02
N GLU A 335 -21.04 -15.73 16.97
CA GLU A 335 -21.36 -15.67 18.40
C GLU A 335 -22.76 -15.11 18.62
N THR A 336 -23.14 -14.08 17.85
CA THR A 336 -24.47 -13.47 17.92
C THR A 336 -25.58 -14.41 17.47
N ALA A 337 -25.30 -15.32 16.54
CA ALA A 337 -26.23 -16.35 16.10
C ALA A 337 -26.28 -17.53 17.10
N GLN A 338 -25.15 -17.93 17.67
CA GLN A 338 -25.11 -18.93 18.75
C GLN A 338 -25.88 -18.46 19.98
N LYS A 339 -25.69 -17.20 20.41
CA LYS A 339 -26.45 -16.57 21.50
C LYS A 339 -27.97 -16.56 21.21
N LEU A 340 -28.37 -16.43 19.94
CA LEU A 340 -29.77 -16.52 19.55
C LEU A 340 -30.34 -17.93 19.75
N ILE A 341 -29.57 -18.97 19.42
CA ILE A 341 -29.94 -20.38 19.67
C ILE A 341 -30.12 -20.61 21.17
N GLU A 342 -29.14 -20.20 21.98
CA GLU A 342 -29.19 -20.36 23.43
C GLU A 342 -30.37 -19.62 24.05
N GLN A 343 -30.64 -18.39 23.60
CA GLN A 343 -31.79 -17.61 24.05
C GLN A 343 -33.10 -18.32 23.69
N TYR A 344 -33.24 -18.80 22.45
CA TYR A 344 -34.43 -19.52 22.02
C TYR A 344 -34.66 -20.79 22.83
N LYS A 345 -33.60 -21.60 23.05
CA LYS A 345 -33.67 -22.80 23.89
C LYS A 345 -34.16 -22.49 25.31
N LYS A 346 -33.71 -21.38 25.91
CA LYS A 346 -34.17 -20.93 27.23
C LYS A 346 -35.63 -20.50 27.22
N GLU A 347 -36.09 -19.79 26.19
CA GLU A 347 -37.48 -19.34 26.04
C GLU A 347 -38.46 -20.51 25.85
N THR A 348 -38.02 -21.59 25.20
CA THR A 348 -38.85 -22.80 24.96
C THR A 348 -38.74 -23.83 26.07
N ASN A 349 -37.82 -23.67 27.03
CA ASN A 349 -37.66 -24.61 28.13
C ASN A 349 -38.82 -24.49 29.11
N GLY A 350 -39.63 -25.55 29.25
CA GLY A 350 -40.85 -25.55 30.08
C GLY A 350 -42.15 -25.28 29.32
N VAL A 351 -42.13 -25.19 27.98
CA VAL A 351 -43.34 -25.15 27.17
C VAL A 351 -43.97 -26.55 27.11
N GLU A 352 -45.25 -26.66 27.41
CA GLU A 352 -45.99 -27.93 27.41
C GLU A 352 -46.09 -28.49 25.98
N VAL A 353 -45.46 -29.64 25.75
CA VAL A 353 -45.56 -30.37 24.48
C VAL A 353 -46.81 -31.24 24.55
N VAL A 354 -47.90 -30.75 23.94
CA VAL A 354 -49.14 -31.51 23.80
C VAL A 354 -49.16 -32.26 22.48
N SER A 355 -49.65 -33.50 22.48
CA SER A 355 -50.00 -34.22 21.25
C SER A 355 -51.49 -34.01 20.99
N PRO A 356 -51.89 -33.11 20.07
CA PRO A 356 -53.30 -32.88 19.80
C PRO A 356 -53.94 -34.12 19.18
N ILE A 357 -55.15 -34.45 19.64
CA ILE A 357 -55.97 -35.48 19.01
C ILE A 357 -56.38 -34.95 17.63
N LYS A 358 -56.05 -35.69 16.56
CA LYS A 358 -56.54 -35.37 15.21
C LYS A 358 -58.06 -35.52 15.19
N VAL A 359 -58.76 -34.43 14.94
CA VAL A 359 -60.20 -34.44 14.66
C VAL A 359 -60.36 -34.82 13.19
N GLU A 360 -61.08 -35.91 12.91
CA GLU A 360 -61.48 -36.24 11.54
C GLU A 360 -62.47 -35.18 11.06
N GLU A 361 -62.11 -34.45 10.00
CA GLU A 361 -63.04 -33.54 9.32
C GLU A 361 -64.17 -34.37 8.69
N LYS A 362 -65.38 -34.22 9.21
CA LYS A 362 -66.58 -34.69 8.51
C LYS A 362 -66.76 -33.81 7.27
N PHE A 363 -66.55 -34.37 6.10
CA PHE A 363 -67.00 -33.77 4.84
C PHE A 363 -68.50 -33.48 4.94
N GLU A 364 -68.88 -32.20 4.95
CA GLU A 364 -70.26 -31.80 4.65
C GLU A 364 -70.56 -32.20 3.20
N LYS A 365 -71.56 -33.06 3.02
CA LYS A 365 -72.06 -33.41 1.69
C LYS A 365 -72.70 -32.15 1.08
N ASP A 366 -72.22 -31.78 -0.10
CA ASP A 366 -72.72 -30.68 -0.91
C ASP A 366 -74.14 -31.00 -1.42
N GLY A 367 -75.16 -30.54 -0.68
CA GLY A 367 -76.58 -30.74 -1.00
C GLY A 367 -77.03 -30.11 -2.33
N LEU A 368 -76.19 -29.30 -2.99
CA LEU A 368 -76.49 -28.74 -4.31
C LEU A 368 -76.28 -29.76 -5.45
N LYS A 369 -75.43 -30.77 -5.26
CA LYS A 369 -75.13 -31.78 -6.30
C LYS A 369 -76.27 -32.78 -6.50
N GLU A 370 -76.97 -33.16 -5.44
CA GLU A 370 -78.12 -34.09 -5.51
C GLU A 370 -79.37 -33.44 -6.14
N ILE A 371 -79.53 -32.13 -6.04
CA ILE A 371 -80.65 -31.39 -6.66
C ILE A 371 -80.45 -31.28 -8.17
N LEU A 372 -79.21 -31.06 -8.63
CA LEU A 372 -78.88 -30.93 -10.07
C LEU A 372 -78.93 -32.26 -10.84
N GLU A 373 -78.83 -33.40 -10.16
CA GLU A 373 -78.89 -34.74 -10.77
C GLU A 373 -80.31 -35.33 -10.82
N SER A 374 -81.32 -34.67 -10.21
CA SER A 374 -82.70 -35.19 -10.12
C SER A 374 -83.71 -34.57 -11.11
N GLU A 375 -83.34 -33.58 -11.93
CA GLU A 375 -84.23 -32.98 -12.95
C GLU A 375 -83.97 -33.43 -14.40
N ALA A 376 -83.41 -34.62 -14.61
CA ALA A 376 -83.33 -35.25 -15.93
C ALA A 376 -84.13 -36.56 -15.99
N THR A 377 -85.43 -36.49 -15.65
CA THR A 377 -86.40 -37.52 -16.04
C THR A 377 -87.51 -36.84 -16.85
N ILE A 378 -87.35 -36.90 -18.17
CA ILE A 378 -88.28 -36.38 -19.17
C ILE A 378 -89.61 -37.16 -19.09
N LEU A 379 -90.74 -36.44 -19.04
CA LEU A 379 -92.10 -36.98 -19.14
C LEU A 379 -92.32 -37.65 -20.50
N ASP A 380 -92.79 -38.90 -20.49
CA ASP A 380 -93.01 -39.77 -21.67
C ASP A 380 -94.25 -39.39 -22.53
N ASP A 381 -94.81 -38.19 -22.36
CA ASP A 381 -96.08 -37.74 -22.96
C ASP A 381 -95.91 -36.70 -24.10
N LEU A 382 -94.71 -36.55 -24.67
CA LEU A 382 -94.44 -35.65 -25.80
C LEU A 382 -93.68 -36.33 -26.94
N LYS A 383 -94.15 -37.52 -27.36
CA LYS A 383 -93.85 -38.11 -28.66
C LYS A 383 -95.13 -38.19 -29.48
N ASP A 384 -95.38 -37.15 -30.28
CA ASP A 384 -96.20 -37.20 -31.50
C ASP A 384 -95.37 -36.70 -32.68
#